data_AF-A0A3B8TPA4-F1
#
_entry.id   AF-A0A3B8TPA4-F1
#
_cell.length_a   1.000
_cell.length_b   1.000
_cell.length_c   1.000
_cell.angle_alpha   90.00
_cell.angle_beta   90.00
_cell.angle_gamma   90.00
#
_symmetry.space_group_name_H-M   'P 1'
#
loop_
_entity.id
_entity.type
_entity.pdbx_description
1 polymer ?
#
loop_
_entity_poly.entity_id
_entity_poly.type
_entity_poly.pdbx_seq_one_letter_code
_entity_poly.pdbx_strand_id
1 'polypeptide(L)' 'FAADAIMEAAAAGIKVIIAITEGIPVLDMAKAKRFIQGYDCRLVGPNCPGVITADEAKVGIMPGFVFKAGRIGIVSKSG' A
#
# COMPACT_ATOMS: atom_id res chain seq x y z
N PHE A 1 -9.76 -12.81 2.03
CA PHE A 1 -9.55 -11.81 3.10
C PHE A 1 -8.79 -10.58 2.63
N ALA A 2 -7.50 -10.65 2.28
CA ALA A 2 -6.75 -9.43 1.97
C ALA A 2 -7.30 -8.65 0.76
N ALA A 3 -7.69 -9.35 -0.31
CA ALA A 3 -8.37 -8.72 -1.45
C ALA A 3 -9.73 -8.10 -1.06
N ASP A 4 -10.51 -8.80 -0.23
CA ASP A 4 -11.81 -8.30 0.25
C ASP A 4 -11.64 -7.04 1.09
N ALA A 5 -10.67 -7.01 2.00
CA ALA A 5 -10.35 -5.85 2.82
C ALA A 5 -9.91 -4.64 1.99
N ILE A 6 -9.17 -4.86 0.89
CA ILE A 6 -8.82 -3.79 -0.06
C ILE A 6 -10.08 -3.23 -0.73
N MET A 7 -11.00 -4.10 -1.17
CA MET A 7 -12.25 -3.68 -1.79
C MET A 7 -13.17 -2.95 -0.80
N GLU A 8 -13.26 -3.44 0.43
CA GLU A 8 -14.01 -2.82 1.52
C GLU A 8 -13.47 -1.42 1.84
N ALA A 9 -12.14 -1.27 1.98
CA ALA A 9 -11.52 0.03 2.24
C ALA A 9 -11.79 1.03 1.11
N ALA A 10 -11.73 0.60 -0.15
CA ALA A 10 -12.07 1.44 -1.28
C ALA A 10 -13.54 1.88 -1.26
N ALA A 11 -14.46 0.95 -0.98
CA ALA A 11 -15.89 1.22 -0.87
C ALA A 11 -16.23 2.17 0.30
N ALA A 12 -15.48 2.09 1.39
CA ALA A 12 -15.60 2.99 2.53
C ALA A 12 -15.03 4.40 2.28
N GLY A 13 -14.45 4.65 1.10
CA GLY A 13 -13.90 5.96 0.72
C GLY A 13 -12.50 6.24 1.26
N ILE A 14 -11.77 5.21 1.71
CA ILE A 14 -10.37 5.36 2.15
C ILE A 14 -9.49 5.72 0.95
N LYS A 15 -8.79 6.85 1.06
CA LYS A 15 -8.00 7.41 -0.05
C LYS A 15 -6.68 6.71 -0.31
N VAL A 16 -6.06 6.13 0.72
CA VAL A 16 -4.77 5.44 0.61
C VAL A 16 -4.85 4.10 1.31
N ILE A 17 -4.60 3.03 0.57
CA ILE A 17 -4.68 1.64 1.03
C ILE A 17 -3.28 1.04 0.87
N ILE A 18 -2.69 0.56 1.97
CA ILE A 18 -1.37 -0.08 1.97
C ILE A 18 -1.53 -1.55 2.30
N ALA A 19 -1.26 -2.42 1.33
CA ALA A 19 -1.36 -3.85 1.47
C ALA A 19 0.04 -4.47 1.67
N ILE A 20 0.36 -4.83 2.92
CA ILE A 20 1.65 -5.45 3.28
C ILE A 20 1.62 -6.96 3.02
N THR A 21 0.46 -7.60 3.17
CA THR A 21 0.27 -9.05 3.14
C THR A 21 0.93 -9.71 1.92
N GLU A 22 1.73 -10.74 2.19
CA GLU A 22 2.35 -11.60 1.18
C GLU A 22 1.45 -12.80 0.83
N GLY A 23 1.72 -13.45 -0.30
CA GLY A 23 1.04 -14.69 -0.69
C GLY A 23 -0.42 -14.53 -1.11
N ILE A 24 -0.91 -13.30 -1.35
CA ILE A 24 -2.24 -13.10 -1.92
C ILE A 24 -2.28 -13.72 -3.32
N PRO A 25 -3.25 -14.61 -3.62
CA PRO A 25 -3.40 -15.17 -4.95
C PRO A 25 -3.51 -14.07 -6.02
N VAL A 26 -2.77 -14.22 -7.12
CA VAL A 26 -2.73 -13.23 -8.20
C VAL A 26 -4.12 -12.93 -8.74
N LEU A 27 -4.98 -13.95 -8.84
CA LEU A 27 -6.35 -13.79 -9.30
C LEU A 27 -7.18 -12.89 -8.37
N ASP A 28 -7.02 -13.02 -7.07
CA ASP A 28 -7.74 -12.20 -6.09
C ASP A 28 -7.26 -10.75 -6.14
N MET A 29 -5.96 -10.54 -6.30
CA MET A 29 -5.40 -9.20 -6.46
C MET A 29 -5.81 -8.56 -7.80
N ALA A 30 -5.94 -9.34 -8.87
CA ALA A 30 -6.45 -8.84 -10.15
C ALA A 30 -7.91 -8.37 -10.02
N LYS A 31 -8.76 -9.12 -9.29
CA LYS A 31 -10.14 -8.74 -8.99
C LYS A 31 -10.20 -7.44 -8.18
N ALA A 32 -9.45 -7.38 -7.07
CA ALA A 32 -9.42 -6.19 -6.21
C ALA A 32 -8.87 -4.97 -6.98
N LYS A 33 -7.81 -5.13 -7.77
CA LYS A 33 -7.24 -4.05 -8.60
C LYS A 33 -8.28 -3.48 -9.57
N ARG A 34 -9.08 -4.34 -10.21
CA ARG A 34 -10.15 -3.91 -11.11
C ARG A 34 -11.29 -3.22 -10.36
N PHE A 35 -11.68 -3.75 -9.20
CA PHE A 35 -12.73 -3.16 -8.37
C PHE A 35 -12.39 -1.73 -7.94
N ILE A 36 -11.17 -1.51 -7.43
CA ILE A 36 -10.77 -0.19 -6.91
C ILE A 36 -10.65 0.89 -8.00
N GLN A 37 -10.60 0.54 -9.29
CA GLN A 37 -10.55 1.53 -10.38
C GLN A 37 -11.78 2.43 -10.44
N GLY A 38 -12.91 1.99 -9.88
CA GLY A 38 -14.13 2.80 -9.77
C GLY A 38 -14.15 3.77 -8.59
N TYR A 39 -13.09 3.80 -7.75
CA TYR A 39 -13.04 4.58 -6.52
C TYR A 39 -11.84 5.54 -6.54
N ASP A 40 -12.01 6.71 -5.93
CA ASP A 40 -10.92 7.67 -5.74
C ASP A 40 -10.03 7.25 -4.56
N CYS A 41 -9.19 6.24 -4.82
CA CYS A 41 -8.25 5.69 -3.86
C CYS A 41 -6.94 5.25 -4.54
N ARG A 42 -5.87 5.14 -3.74
CA ARG A 42 -4.56 4.65 -4.17
C ARG A 42 -4.17 3.40 -3.39
N LEU A 43 -3.91 2.32 -4.10
CA LEU A 43 -3.38 1.08 -3.53
C LEU A 43 -1.86 1.01 -3.70
N VAL A 44 -1.14 0.79 -2.60
CA VAL A 44 0.29 0.45 -2.55
C VAL A 44 0.43 -1.01 -2.13
N GLY A 45 1.21 -1.79 -2.89
CA GLY A 45 1.33 -3.24 -2.72
C GLY A 45 0.49 -4.05 -3.73
N PRO A 46 0.14 -5.31 -3.42
CA PRO A 46 0.44 -6.03 -2.18
C PRO A 46 1.93 -6.39 -2.07
N ASN A 47 2.32 -7.09 -0.99
CA ASN A 47 3.71 -7.46 -0.74
C ASN A 47 4.66 -6.25 -0.84
N CYS A 48 4.45 -5.28 0.05
CA CYS A 48 5.31 -4.12 0.16
C CYS A 48 5.59 -3.83 1.63
N PRO A 49 6.75 -3.25 1.97
CA PRO A 49 7.03 -2.90 3.36
C PRO A 49 6.27 -1.66 3.82
N GLY A 50 5.60 -0.94 2.90
CA GLY A 50 4.75 0.22 3.15
C GLY A 50 5.26 1.51 2.51
N VAL A 51 4.89 2.66 3.10
CA VAL A 51 5.32 4.01 2.69
C VAL A 51 5.82 4.77 3.92
N ILE A 52 6.88 5.56 3.72
CA ILE A 52 7.43 6.44 4.75
C ILE A 52 7.75 7.81 4.16
N THR A 53 7.35 8.85 4.87
CA THR A 53 7.84 10.21 4.71
C THR A 53 8.72 10.50 5.92
N ALA A 54 10.01 10.70 5.69
CA ALA A 54 10.99 10.88 6.76
C ALA A 54 10.58 12.04 7.67
N ASP A 55 10.70 11.83 8.99
CA ASP A 55 10.35 12.79 10.04
C ASP A 55 8.86 13.25 10.08
N GLU A 56 7.97 12.67 9.26
CA GLU A 56 6.55 13.04 9.20
C GLU A 56 5.61 11.87 9.51
N ALA A 57 5.65 10.80 8.70
CA ALA A 57 4.69 9.71 8.81
C ALA A 57 5.26 8.37 8.33
N LYS A 58 4.89 7.29 9.02
CA LYS A 58 5.27 5.92 8.66
C LYS A 58 4.05 5.01 8.67
N VAL A 59 3.77 4.39 7.53
CA VAL A 59 2.72 3.36 7.41
C VAL A 59 3.35 2.12 6.78
N GLY A 60 3.76 1.19 7.63
CA GLY A 60 4.55 0.04 7.19
C GLY A 60 5.48 -0.53 8.25
N ILE A 61 6.25 -1.54 7.85
CA ILE A 61 7.20 -2.28 8.70
C ILE A 61 8.65 -1.82 8.53
N MET A 62 8.93 -0.84 7.67
CA MET A 62 10.27 -0.29 7.48
C MET A 62 10.83 0.32 8.78
N PRO A 63 12.15 0.21 9.04
CA PRO A 63 12.80 0.87 10.17
C PRO A 63 12.85 2.39 9.93
N GLY A 64 12.24 3.20 10.81
CA GLY A 64 12.16 4.65 10.59
C GLY A 64 13.50 5.39 10.67
N PHE A 65 14.42 4.92 11.51
CA PHE A 65 15.68 5.61 11.83
C PHE A 65 16.69 5.67 10.68
N VAL A 66 16.52 4.86 9.63
CA VAL A 66 17.42 4.88 8.45
C VAL A 66 17.04 5.98 7.46
N PHE A 67 15.83 6.50 7.52
CA PHE A 67 15.33 7.54 6.62
C PHE A 67 15.56 8.92 7.25
N LYS A 68 16.00 9.88 6.43
CA LYS A 68 16.22 11.28 6.83
C LYS A 68 15.52 12.20 5.84
N ALA A 69 14.95 13.31 6.33
CA ALA A 69 14.35 14.31 5.46
C ALA A 69 15.37 14.82 4.41
N GLY A 70 14.91 14.96 3.18
CA GLY A 70 15.76 15.29 2.04
C GLY A 70 14.95 15.54 0.77
N ARG A 71 15.63 15.58 -0.36
CA ARG A 71 15.03 15.90 -1.68
C ARG A 71 14.91 14.70 -2.61
N ILE A 72 15.23 13.50 -2.13
CA ILE A 72 15.27 12.28 -2.94
C ILE A 72 14.09 11.38 -2.55
N GLY A 73 13.25 11.06 -3.54
CA GLY A 73 12.21 10.05 -3.42
C GLY A 73 12.71 8.68 -3.88
N ILE A 74 12.26 7.61 -3.23
CA ILE A 74 12.64 6.23 -3.56
C ILE A 74 11.37 5.44 -3.87
N VAL A 75 11.40 4.70 -4.99
CA VAL A 75 10.37 3.71 -5.33
C VAL A 75 11.09 2.38 -5.56
N SER A 76 10.74 1.38 -4.77
CA SER A 76 11.34 0.05 -4.85
C SER A 76 10.25 -1.02 -4.85
N LYS A 77 10.47 -2.07 -5.63
CA LYS A 77 9.69 -3.31 -5.55
C LYS A 77 10.17 -4.21 -4.41
N SER A 78 11.46 -4.12 -4.07
CA SER A 78 12.00 -4.75 -2.87
C SER A 78 11.68 -3.90 -1.65
N GLY A 79 11.30 -4.55 -0.55
CA GLY A 79 11.40 -3.94 0.77
C GLY A 79 12.82 -3.93 1.31
#